data_AF-A0A4U1BTF3-F1
#
_entry.id   AF-A0A4U1BTF3-F1
#
_cell.length_a   1.000
_cell.length_b   1.000
_cell.length_c   1.000
_cell.angle_alpha   90.00
_cell.angle_beta   90.00
_cell.angle_gamma   90.00
#
_symmetry.space_group_name_H-M   'P 1'
#
loop_
_entity.id
_entity.type
_entity.pdbx_description
1 polymer ?
#
loop_
_entity_poly.entity_id
_entity_poly.type
_entity_poly.pdbx_seq_one_letter_code
_entity_poly.pdbx_strand_id
1 'polypeptide(L)'
;MSSPNFTYLQFHPSSQMTTDIFREHQIRFLNYFDNRRINEIESLLASFYVEFPIKSLKDLTKEEYVLGRRYVDDIESFCYWMEKKLENFGKISGSNASQYGAYYGKYGKNSKKQYRITNKYGNDFNTAFENLKHKISDLLILGLNHDYRSISLSIIPDKFKGKLLATYFPNQYLSIYSKEYLNEILMYFNLDDEASLIEEPIYNQLRLIKWKNEDDVMKPWSLMKFAMFINDELYTYLYNTSLNNEEDKAPKFPEIGKLNPSFITGLEIDKDFIIPDKKRRSSLLLKKKNYEKLNLRNKAIGDRGEHVVEIWEKEYLIENGRPDLAKKVKWVARKNDSLGYDIVSWTLDNKKKYIEVKSTSKMKADPNFFITAFELSQAETLSNYCIYYVFDIFSLSPKIWDLGNPFSPKNVGVDISPTAYKISMRAKKII
;
A
#
# COMPACT_ATOMS: atom_id res chain seq x y z
N MET A 1 28.70 -29.90 -17.34
CA MET A 1 29.76 -29.06 -16.76
C MET A 1 29.65 -27.68 -17.37
N SER A 2 29.13 -26.71 -16.60
CA SER A 2 29.35 -25.25 -16.72
C SER A 2 28.19 -24.55 -15.99
N SER A 3 28.39 -24.32 -14.69
CA SER A 3 27.51 -23.50 -13.85
C SER A 3 27.62 -22.03 -14.28
N PRO A 4 26.53 -21.26 -14.39
CA PRO A 4 26.63 -19.82 -14.64
C PRO A 4 27.14 -19.12 -13.39
N ASN A 5 28.25 -18.39 -13.54
CA ASN A 5 28.80 -17.51 -12.51
C ASN A 5 27.79 -16.39 -12.18
N PHE A 6 27.19 -16.45 -10.99
CA PHE A 6 26.57 -15.28 -10.38
C PHE A 6 27.66 -14.42 -9.77
N THR A 7 28.05 -13.37 -10.49
CA THR A 7 28.94 -12.33 -9.98
C THR A 7 28.20 -11.60 -8.86
N TYR A 8 28.70 -11.72 -7.63
CA TYR A 8 28.28 -10.91 -6.50
C TYR A 8 28.46 -9.43 -6.88
N LEU A 9 27.35 -8.69 -7.00
CA LEU A 9 27.36 -7.24 -7.10
C LEU A 9 28.00 -6.68 -5.83
N GLN A 10 29.25 -6.22 -5.95
CA GLN A 10 29.91 -5.45 -4.90
C GLN A 10 29.19 -4.12 -4.73
N PHE A 11 28.69 -3.88 -3.52
CA PHE A 11 28.05 -2.63 -3.10
C PHE A 11 29.06 -1.48 -3.15
N HIS A 12 28.85 -0.53 -4.06
CA HIS A 12 29.31 0.84 -3.89
C HIS A 12 28.16 1.64 -3.26
N PRO A 13 28.34 2.26 -2.09
CA PRO A 13 27.32 3.11 -1.49
C PRO A 13 27.33 4.46 -2.21
N SER A 14 26.57 4.56 -3.29
CA SER A 14 26.27 5.82 -3.97
C SER A 14 24.75 5.99 -4.08
N SER A 15 24.21 6.74 -3.12
CA SER A 15 23.08 7.68 -3.25
C SER A 15 22.02 7.37 -4.30
N GLN A 16 20.97 6.65 -3.89
CA GLN A 16 19.60 6.73 -4.44
C GLN A 16 18.68 5.95 -3.50
N MET A 17 18.21 6.61 -2.44
CA MET A 17 17.33 6.02 -1.45
C MET A 17 15.94 6.64 -1.62
N THR A 18 15.02 5.92 -2.25
CA THR A 18 13.63 5.97 -1.81
C THR A 18 13.58 5.09 -0.57
N THR A 19 13.26 5.68 0.59
CA THR A 19 12.99 4.99 1.86
C THR A 19 13.64 3.60 2.00
N ASP A 20 14.90 3.54 2.42
CA ASP A 20 15.80 2.35 2.50
C ASP A 20 15.10 0.99 2.65
N ILE A 21 14.16 0.91 3.58
CA ILE A 21 13.37 -0.29 3.89
C ILE A 21 12.54 -0.81 2.70
N PHE A 22 11.84 0.05 1.95
CA PHE A 22 10.99 -0.42 0.84
C PHE A 22 11.84 -1.02 -0.28
N ARG A 23 12.99 -0.40 -0.59
CA ARG A 23 13.97 -0.95 -1.54
C ARG A 23 14.56 -2.26 -1.05
N GLU A 24 14.90 -2.36 0.22
CA GLU A 24 15.36 -3.61 0.83
C GLU A 24 14.31 -4.73 0.68
N HIS A 25 13.04 -4.43 0.86
CA HIS A 25 11.94 -5.40 0.73
C HIS A 25 11.76 -5.85 -0.72
N GLN A 26 11.82 -4.94 -1.69
CA GLN A 26 11.80 -5.30 -3.11
C GLN A 26 13.01 -6.17 -3.50
N ILE A 27 14.22 -5.83 -3.03
CA ILE A 27 15.44 -6.61 -3.29
C ILE A 27 15.33 -8.00 -2.64
N ARG A 28 14.85 -8.07 -1.39
CA ARG A 28 14.60 -9.32 -0.68
C ARG A 28 13.61 -10.19 -1.46
N PHE A 29 12.50 -9.62 -1.90
CA PHE A 29 11.53 -10.31 -2.74
C PHE A 29 12.21 -10.85 -4.00
N LEU A 30 12.97 -10.04 -4.74
CA LEU A 30 13.68 -10.48 -5.95
C LEU A 30 14.67 -11.62 -5.68
N ASN A 31 15.41 -11.57 -4.58
CA ASN A 31 16.41 -12.57 -4.23
C ASN A 31 15.79 -13.94 -3.90
N TYR A 32 14.57 -13.96 -3.38
CA TYR A 32 13.88 -15.19 -2.96
C TYR A 32 12.67 -15.56 -3.85
N PHE A 33 12.40 -14.78 -4.90
CA PHE A 33 11.24 -15.01 -5.75
C PHE A 33 11.40 -16.26 -6.61
N ASP A 34 10.51 -17.23 -6.42
CA ASP A 34 10.44 -18.42 -7.24
C ASP A 34 9.59 -18.21 -8.49
N ASN A 35 10.24 -18.11 -9.65
CA ASN A 35 9.56 -17.94 -10.94
C ASN A 35 8.63 -19.11 -11.30
N ARG A 36 8.76 -20.29 -10.67
CA ARG A 36 7.83 -21.41 -10.89
C ARG A 36 6.38 -21.03 -10.54
N ARG A 37 6.18 -20.14 -9.55
CA ARG A 37 4.85 -19.61 -9.18
C ARG A 37 4.13 -18.96 -10.36
N ILE A 38 4.86 -18.24 -11.21
CA ILE A 38 4.31 -17.60 -12.41
C ILE A 38 4.00 -18.64 -13.48
N ASN A 39 4.97 -19.51 -13.78
CA ASN A 39 4.84 -20.51 -14.84
C ASN A 39 3.64 -21.46 -14.59
N GLU A 40 3.41 -21.85 -13.33
CA GLU A 40 2.27 -22.68 -12.94
C GLU A 40 0.93 -21.98 -13.22
N ILE A 41 0.83 -20.69 -12.91
CA ILE A 41 -0.38 -19.90 -13.17
C ILE A 41 -0.57 -19.69 -14.68
N GLU A 42 0.49 -19.38 -15.42
CA GLU A 42 0.41 -19.20 -16.87
C GLU A 42 -0.07 -20.49 -17.57
N SER A 43 0.40 -21.65 -17.11
CA SER A 43 -0.06 -22.96 -17.59
C SER A 43 -1.54 -23.20 -17.31
N LEU A 44 -2.00 -22.84 -16.09
CA LEU A 44 -3.42 -22.91 -15.72
C LEU A 44 -4.28 -21.96 -16.55
N LEU A 45 -3.82 -20.73 -16.79
CA LEU A 45 -4.51 -19.75 -17.63
C LEU A 45 -4.59 -20.23 -19.09
N ALA A 46 -3.51 -20.81 -19.64
CA ALA A 46 -3.52 -21.38 -20.98
C ALA A 46 -4.57 -22.49 -21.11
N SER A 47 -4.66 -23.38 -20.11
CA SER A 47 -5.68 -24.43 -20.05
C SER A 47 -7.09 -23.84 -19.94
N PHE A 48 -7.26 -22.82 -19.11
CA PHE A 48 -8.53 -22.11 -18.94
C PHE A 48 -9.01 -21.47 -20.24
N TYR A 49 -8.13 -20.89 -21.05
CA TYR A 49 -8.52 -20.26 -22.33
C TYR A 49 -8.95 -21.26 -23.40
N VAL A 50 -8.45 -22.50 -23.33
CA VAL A 50 -8.90 -23.60 -24.20
C VAL A 50 -10.30 -24.04 -23.81
N GLU A 51 -10.56 -24.19 -22.50
CA GLU A 51 -11.84 -24.64 -21.97
C GLU A 51 -12.93 -23.55 -22.08
N PHE A 52 -12.59 -22.29 -21.78
CA PHE A 52 -13.51 -21.16 -21.71
C PHE A 52 -13.03 -19.97 -22.56
N PRO A 53 -12.91 -20.11 -23.89
CA PRO A 53 -12.59 -18.96 -24.75
C PRO A 53 -13.69 -17.90 -24.66
N ILE A 54 -13.33 -16.61 -24.72
CA ILE A 54 -14.28 -15.49 -24.58
C ILE A 54 -15.52 -15.66 -25.49
N LYS A 55 -15.33 -16.17 -26.71
CA LYS A 55 -16.39 -16.34 -27.70
C LYS A 55 -17.44 -17.41 -27.31
N SER A 56 -17.08 -18.41 -26.51
CA SER A 56 -18.00 -19.49 -26.11
C SER A 56 -18.76 -19.20 -24.82
N LEU A 57 -18.39 -18.15 -24.06
CA LEU A 57 -19.02 -17.84 -22.77
C LEU A 57 -20.53 -17.60 -22.87
N LYS A 58 -21.00 -17.06 -24.00
CA LYS A 58 -22.42 -16.87 -24.28
C LYS A 58 -23.18 -18.17 -24.52
N ASP A 59 -22.47 -19.25 -24.86
CA ASP A 59 -23.04 -20.54 -25.26
C ASP A 59 -22.97 -21.57 -24.13
N LEU A 60 -22.34 -21.24 -22.99
CA LEU A 60 -22.25 -22.14 -21.84
C LEU A 60 -23.63 -22.59 -21.34
N THR A 61 -23.76 -23.88 -21.10
CA THR A 61 -24.90 -24.46 -20.39
C THR A 61 -24.85 -24.11 -18.90
N LYS A 62 -25.97 -24.29 -18.21
CA LYS A 62 -26.02 -24.08 -16.75
C LYS A 62 -25.11 -25.06 -16.00
N GLU A 63 -24.93 -26.28 -16.51
CA GLU A 63 -24.01 -27.29 -15.97
C GLU A 63 -22.55 -26.84 -16.09
N GLU A 64 -22.16 -26.31 -17.25
CA GLU A 64 -20.79 -25.83 -17.51
C GLU A 64 -20.48 -24.51 -16.81
N TYR A 65 -21.48 -23.73 -16.39
CA TYR A 65 -21.27 -22.44 -15.74
C TYR A 65 -21.21 -22.52 -14.21
N VAL A 66 -22.21 -23.13 -13.56
CA VAL A 66 -22.51 -22.88 -12.13
C VAL A 66 -21.52 -23.52 -11.15
N LEU A 67 -21.29 -22.86 -10.02
CA LEU A 67 -20.60 -23.48 -8.88
C LEU A 67 -21.51 -24.46 -8.12
N GLY A 68 -20.94 -25.53 -7.57
CA GLY A 68 -21.61 -26.42 -6.60
C GLY A 68 -22.07 -27.77 -7.15
N ARG A 69 -21.79 -28.05 -8.43
CA ARG A 69 -22.15 -29.31 -9.11
C ARG A 69 -21.06 -30.36 -9.22
N ARG A 70 -19.79 -30.03 -8.90
CA ARG A 70 -18.66 -30.98 -9.02
C ARG A 70 -18.92 -32.37 -8.42
N TYR A 71 -19.57 -32.46 -7.27
CA TYR A 71 -19.91 -33.76 -6.62
C TYR A 71 -21.09 -34.51 -7.26
N VAL A 72 -21.76 -33.92 -8.25
CA VAL A 72 -22.95 -34.46 -8.91
C VAL A 72 -22.60 -35.03 -10.28
N ASP A 73 -21.80 -34.31 -11.06
CA ASP A 73 -21.49 -34.64 -12.45
C ASP A 73 -19.99 -34.63 -12.78
N ASP A 74 -19.14 -34.35 -11.80
CA ASP A 74 -17.68 -34.26 -11.98
C ASP A 74 -17.25 -33.30 -13.10
N ILE A 75 -18.04 -32.23 -13.33
CA ILE A 75 -17.72 -31.16 -14.28
C ILE A 75 -16.89 -30.06 -13.59
N GLU A 76 -15.77 -29.66 -14.20
CA GLU A 76 -15.01 -28.47 -13.76
C GLU A 76 -15.64 -27.23 -14.40
N SER A 77 -16.75 -26.76 -13.84
CA SER A 77 -17.48 -25.61 -14.41
C SER A 77 -16.67 -24.31 -14.40
N PHE A 78 -17.10 -23.34 -15.19
CA PHE A 78 -16.51 -22.00 -15.27
C PHE A 78 -16.32 -21.36 -13.88
N CYS A 79 -17.38 -21.35 -13.06
CA CYS A 79 -17.29 -20.79 -11.71
C CYS A 79 -16.41 -21.63 -10.78
N TYR A 80 -16.32 -22.95 -10.99
CA TYR A 80 -15.36 -23.79 -10.27
C TYR A 80 -13.91 -23.43 -10.63
N TRP A 81 -13.62 -23.21 -11.91
CA TRP A 81 -12.29 -22.75 -12.34
C TRP A 81 -11.93 -21.40 -11.71
N MET A 82 -12.86 -20.45 -11.78
CA MET A 82 -12.68 -19.10 -11.25
C MET A 82 -12.46 -19.08 -9.73
N GLU A 83 -13.13 -19.93 -8.97
CA GLU A 83 -13.00 -19.96 -7.50
C GLU A 83 -11.88 -20.88 -6.99
N LYS A 84 -11.72 -22.07 -7.57
CA LYS A 84 -10.88 -23.16 -7.03
C LYS A 84 -9.60 -23.38 -7.83
N LYS A 85 -9.69 -23.69 -9.13
CA LYS A 85 -8.48 -23.96 -9.94
C LYS A 85 -7.56 -22.75 -10.03
N LEU A 86 -8.13 -21.55 -10.18
CA LEU A 86 -7.38 -20.30 -10.28
C LEU A 86 -7.21 -19.60 -8.92
N GLU A 87 -7.35 -20.29 -7.78
CA GLU A 87 -7.23 -19.69 -6.44
C GLU A 87 -5.84 -19.03 -6.26
N ASN A 88 -4.77 -19.70 -6.68
CA ASN A 88 -3.40 -19.20 -6.57
C ASN A 88 -3.11 -17.97 -7.44
N PHE A 89 -3.88 -17.75 -8.50
CA PHE A 89 -3.79 -16.52 -9.29
C PHE A 89 -4.46 -15.34 -8.56
N GLY A 90 -5.50 -15.61 -7.78
CA GLY A 90 -6.14 -14.63 -6.91
C GLY A 90 -7.46 -15.16 -6.37
N LYS A 91 -7.59 -15.22 -5.06
CA LYS A 91 -8.70 -15.87 -4.36
C LYS A 91 -9.96 -14.99 -4.33
N ILE A 92 -11.10 -15.59 -4.64
CA ILE A 92 -12.43 -14.94 -4.53
C ILE A 92 -13.45 -15.73 -3.69
N SER A 93 -12.97 -16.74 -2.95
CA SER A 93 -13.82 -17.50 -2.03
C SER A 93 -14.10 -16.72 -0.73
N GLY A 94 -15.05 -17.23 0.08
CA GLY A 94 -15.51 -16.58 1.32
C GLY A 94 -16.77 -15.72 1.15
N SER A 95 -17.14 -15.38 -0.09
CA SER A 95 -18.43 -14.78 -0.41
C SER A 95 -19.47 -15.86 -0.79
N ASN A 96 -20.76 -15.51 -0.68
CA ASN A 96 -21.84 -16.41 -1.09
C ASN A 96 -21.75 -16.69 -2.61
N ALA A 97 -22.06 -17.91 -3.04
CA ALA A 97 -22.12 -18.32 -4.45
C ALA A 97 -23.05 -17.42 -5.32
N SER A 98 -23.95 -16.66 -4.70
CA SER A 98 -24.71 -15.59 -5.38
C SER A 98 -23.82 -14.55 -6.07
N GLN A 99 -22.55 -14.40 -5.68
CA GLN A 99 -21.60 -13.50 -6.36
C GLN A 99 -21.41 -13.84 -7.86
N TYR A 100 -21.61 -15.10 -8.23
CA TYR A 100 -21.48 -15.57 -9.61
C TYR A 100 -22.75 -15.35 -10.45
N GLY A 101 -23.79 -14.73 -9.87
CA GLY A 101 -25.08 -14.51 -10.51
C GLY A 101 -25.96 -15.76 -10.57
N ALA A 102 -25.41 -16.91 -10.96
CA ALA A 102 -26.08 -18.21 -11.02
C ALA A 102 -25.25 -19.29 -10.30
N TYR A 103 -25.90 -20.17 -9.54
CA TYR A 103 -25.24 -21.24 -8.78
C TYR A 103 -26.15 -22.46 -8.55
N TYR A 104 -25.56 -23.60 -8.20
CA TYR A 104 -26.31 -24.80 -7.78
C TYR A 104 -26.12 -25.04 -6.29
N GLY A 105 -27.18 -24.86 -5.50
CA GLY A 105 -27.03 -24.96 -4.05
C GLY A 105 -28.31 -24.81 -3.25
N LYS A 106 -28.14 -24.71 -1.93
CA LYS A 106 -29.21 -24.44 -0.96
C LYS A 106 -29.33 -22.92 -0.75
N TYR A 107 -30.49 -22.43 -0.30
CA TYR A 107 -30.67 -21.02 0.05
C TYR A 107 -31.73 -20.84 1.15
N GLY A 108 -31.41 -20.04 2.16
CA GLY A 108 -32.27 -19.82 3.30
C GLY A 108 -32.69 -21.14 3.97
N LYS A 109 -33.97 -21.27 4.30
CA LYS A 109 -34.55 -22.49 4.90
C LYS A 109 -34.72 -23.65 3.91
N ASN A 110 -34.57 -23.41 2.60
CA ASN A 110 -34.72 -24.45 1.59
C ASN A 110 -33.46 -25.33 1.52
N SER A 111 -33.58 -26.54 2.04
CA SER A 111 -32.50 -27.53 2.11
C SER A 111 -32.25 -28.26 0.78
N LYS A 112 -33.11 -28.10 -0.23
CA LYS A 112 -32.95 -28.72 -1.56
C LYS A 112 -31.90 -27.97 -2.38
N LYS A 113 -30.93 -28.73 -2.91
CA LYS A 113 -30.00 -28.24 -3.92
C LYS A 113 -30.73 -28.13 -5.26
N GLN A 114 -30.65 -26.96 -5.88
CA GLN A 114 -31.22 -26.69 -7.19
C GLN A 114 -30.47 -25.52 -7.83
N TYR A 115 -30.72 -25.31 -9.13
CA TYR A 115 -30.28 -24.12 -9.84
C TYR A 115 -30.93 -22.88 -9.24
N ARG A 116 -30.13 -21.85 -8.99
CA ARG A 116 -30.55 -20.58 -8.41
C ARG A 116 -29.89 -19.45 -9.17
N ILE A 117 -30.63 -18.35 -9.29
CA ILE A 117 -30.17 -17.13 -9.94
C ILE A 117 -30.46 -15.95 -9.01
N THR A 118 -29.62 -14.92 -9.08
CA THR A 118 -29.89 -13.67 -8.40
C THR A 118 -30.87 -12.83 -9.20
N ASN A 119 -31.80 -12.17 -8.50
CA ASN A 119 -32.84 -11.34 -9.11
C ASN A 119 -32.29 -10.12 -9.89
N LYS A 120 -30.99 -9.84 -9.78
CA LYS A 120 -30.29 -8.77 -10.52
C LYS A 120 -30.33 -8.97 -12.04
N TYR A 121 -30.47 -10.21 -12.50
CA TYR A 121 -30.38 -10.54 -13.92
C TYR A 121 -31.73 -10.91 -14.55
N GLY A 122 -32.80 -11.08 -13.76
CA GLY A 122 -34.15 -11.39 -14.23
C GLY A 122 -34.98 -12.14 -13.20
N ASN A 123 -36.23 -12.47 -13.58
CA ASN A 123 -37.23 -13.06 -12.68
C ASN A 123 -37.35 -14.59 -12.79
N ASP A 124 -36.90 -15.18 -13.90
CA ASP A 124 -36.81 -16.63 -14.10
C ASP A 124 -35.37 -17.04 -14.43
N PHE A 125 -35.04 -18.31 -14.21
CA PHE A 125 -33.67 -18.79 -14.33
C PHE A 125 -33.11 -18.66 -15.76
N ASN A 126 -33.88 -19.02 -16.78
CA ASN A 126 -33.35 -19.09 -18.15
C ASN A 126 -33.07 -17.68 -18.68
N THR A 127 -34.05 -16.77 -18.58
CA THR A 127 -33.87 -15.38 -19.02
C THR A 127 -32.75 -14.70 -18.25
N ALA A 128 -32.69 -14.89 -16.93
CA ALA A 128 -31.67 -14.28 -16.10
C ALA A 128 -30.28 -14.85 -16.39
N PHE A 129 -30.18 -16.14 -16.74
CA PHE A 129 -28.91 -16.76 -17.07
C PHE A 129 -28.38 -16.27 -18.43
N GLU A 130 -29.24 -16.12 -19.43
CA GLU A 130 -28.87 -15.47 -20.69
C GLU A 130 -28.40 -14.03 -20.48
N ASN A 131 -29.14 -13.24 -19.70
CA ASN A 131 -28.75 -11.87 -19.36
C ASN A 131 -27.40 -11.81 -18.63
N LEU A 132 -27.13 -12.74 -17.70
CA LEU A 132 -25.85 -12.84 -17.00
C LEU A 132 -24.70 -13.11 -17.98
N LYS A 133 -24.85 -14.06 -18.89
CA LYS A 133 -23.83 -14.38 -19.92
C LYS A 133 -23.56 -13.17 -20.83
N HIS A 134 -24.59 -12.43 -21.22
CA HIS A 134 -24.43 -11.17 -21.94
C HIS A 134 -23.65 -10.14 -21.13
N LYS A 135 -23.97 -9.95 -19.84
CA LYS A 135 -23.26 -8.99 -18.98
C LYS A 135 -21.80 -9.34 -18.76
N ILE A 136 -21.46 -10.63 -18.70
CA ILE A 136 -20.05 -11.09 -18.64
C ILE A 136 -19.34 -10.77 -19.96
N SER A 137 -19.98 -11.05 -21.09
CA SER A 137 -19.44 -10.76 -22.42
C SER A 137 -19.20 -9.25 -22.62
N ASP A 138 -20.20 -8.43 -22.25
CA ASP A 138 -20.11 -6.96 -22.26
C ASP A 138 -18.93 -6.49 -21.41
N LEU A 139 -18.79 -7.01 -20.18
CA LEU A 139 -17.69 -6.64 -19.28
C LEU A 139 -16.32 -6.91 -19.90
N LEU A 140 -16.15 -8.05 -20.58
CA LEU A 140 -14.86 -8.39 -21.21
C LEU A 140 -14.56 -7.50 -22.41
N ILE A 141 -15.57 -7.06 -23.17
CA ILE A 141 -15.40 -6.07 -24.24
C ILE A 141 -14.99 -4.72 -23.66
N LEU A 142 -15.64 -4.27 -22.59
CA LEU A 142 -15.26 -3.05 -21.88
C LEU A 142 -13.83 -3.14 -21.32
N GLY A 143 -13.46 -4.32 -20.82
CA GLY A 143 -12.13 -4.65 -20.36
C GLY A 143 -11.07 -4.47 -21.45
N LEU A 144 -11.27 -5.13 -22.58
CA LEU A 144 -10.37 -5.03 -23.73
C LEU A 144 -10.16 -3.58 -24.21
N ASN A 145 -11.21 -2.76 -24.13
CA ASN A 145 -11.20 -1.36 -24.56
C ASN A 145 -10.76 -0.38 -23.47
N HIS A 146 -10.43 -0.84 -22.26
CA HIS A 146 -10.08 -0.02 -21.10
C HIS A 146 -11.15 1.03 -20.72
N ASP A 147 -12.44 0.73 -20.91
CA ASP A 147 -13.54 1.62 -20.50
C ASP A 147 -13.82 1.48 -18.99
N TYR A 148 -12.93 2.07 -18.18
CA TYR A 148 -12.97 1.96 -16.72
C TYR A 148 -14.25 2.54 -16.11
N ARG A 149 -14.84 3.57 -16.73
CA ARG A 149 -16.09 4.17 -16.27
C ARG A 149 -17.27 3.21 -16.43
N SER A 150 -17.38 2.56 -17.58
CA SER A 150 -18.44 1.56 -17.79
C SER A 150 -18.18 0.30 -16.96
N ILE A 151 -16.92 -0.11 -16.77
CA ILE A 151 -16.55 -1.21 -15.86
C ILE A 151 -16.98 -0.89 -14.42
N SER A 152 -16.75 0.34 -13.94
CA SER A 152 -17.11 0.74 -12.57
C SER A 152 -18.62 0.67 -12.34
N LEU A 153 -19.43 0.98 -13.37
CA LEU A 153 -20.89 0.94 -13.32
C LEU A 153 -21.50 -0.46 -13.56
N SER A 154 -20.69 -1.47 -13.88
CA SER A 154 -21.19 -2.82 -14.14
C SER A 154 -21.85 -3.45 -12.91
N ILE A 155 -23.01 -4.09 -13.13
CA ILE A 155 -23.81 -4.77 -12.10
C ILE A 155 -23.15 -6.05 -11.55
N ILE A 156 -22.10 -6.55 -12.22
CA ILE A 156 -21.35 -7.73 -11.80
C ILE A 156 -20.64 -7.41 -10.46
N PRO A 157 -20.72 -8.28 -9.43
CA PRO A 157 -20.06 -8.04 -8.15
C PRO A 157 -18.54 -7.86 -8.29
N ASP A 158 -17.95 -6.93 -7.51
CA ASP A 158 -16.57 -6.45 -7.77
C ASP A 158 -15.49 -7.52 -7.71
N LYS A 159 -15.57 -8.48 -6.78
CA LYS A 159 -14.61 -9.59 -6.71
C LYS A 159 -14.64 -10.43 -7.98
N PHE A 160 -15.84 -10.74 -8.47
CA PHE A 160 -16.00 -11.54 -9.69
C PHE A 160 -15.66 -10.73 -10.94
N LYS A 161 -16.05 -9.45 -10.98
CA LYS A 161 -15.69 -8.47 -12.02
C LYS A 161 -14.16 -8.37 -12.18
N GLY A 162 -13.45 -8.14 -11.07
CA GLY A 162 -11.99 -8.07 -11.06
C GLY A 162 -11.34 -9.39 -11.48
N LYS A 163 -11.85 -10.52 -10.98
CA LYS A 163 -11.34 -11.85 -11.37
C LYS A 163 -11.53 -12.13 -12.86
N LEU A 164 -12.69 -11.80 -13.43
CA LEU A 164 -12.95 -11.96 -14.88
C LEU A 164 -11.94 -11.16 -15.70
N LEU A 165 -11.75 -9.88 -15.37
CA LEU A 165 -10.84 -9.00 -16.08
C LEU A 165 -9.38 -9.47 -15.94
N ALA A 166 -8.91 -9.80 -14.74
CA ALA A 166 -7.55 -10.27 -14.54
C ALA A 166 -7.29 -11.65 -15.17
N THR A 167 -8.27 -12.55 -15.17
CA THR A 167 -8.12 -13.88 -15.78
C THR A 167 -7.99 -13.78 -17.29
N TYR A 168 -8.80 -12.96 -17.97
CA TYR A 168 -8.73 -12.83 -19.44
C TYR A 168 -7.68 -11.83 -19.93
N PHE A 169 -7.30 -10.85 -19.10
CA PHE A 169 -6.36 -9.80 -19.45
C PHE A 169 -5.31 -9.60 -18.33
N PRO A 170 -4.49 -10.63 -18.02
CA PRO A 170 -3.57 -10.64 -16.87
C PRO A 170 -2.44 -9.60 -16.95
N ASN A 171 -2.22 -9.02 -18.13
CA ASN A 171 -1.23 -7.95 -18.35
C ASN A 171 -1.83 -6.54 -18.22
N GLN A 172 -3.16 -6.42 -18.09
CA GLN A 172 -3.88 -5.15 -18.00
C GLN A 172 -4.54 -4.93 -16.64
N TYR A 173 -4.95 -6.02 -15.97
CA TYR A 173 -5.67 -5.96 -14.69
C TYR A 173 -4.93 -6.73 -13.61
N LEU A 174 -4.99 -6.21 -12.39
CA LEU A 174 -4.30 -6.79 -11.24
C LEU A 174 -5.10 -7.96 -10.68
N SER A 175 -4.42 -9.02 -10.24
CA SER A 175 -5.07 -10.19 -9.64
C SER A 175 -5.47 -9.99 -8.17
N ILE A 176 -5.88 -8.76 -7.83
CA ILE A 176 -6.29 -8.29 -6.49
C ILE A 176 -7.61 -7.52 -6.64
N TYR A 177 -8.69 -8.03 -6.02
CA TYR A 177 -10.06 -7.63 -6.39
C TYR A 177 -10.90 -7.04 -5.26
N SER A 178 -10.62 -7.41 -4.00
CA SER A 178 -11.44 -6.99 -2.85
C SER A 178 -11.26 -5.49 -2.62
N LYS A 179 -12.36 -4.74 -2.52
CA LYS A 179 -12.30 -3.30 -2.20
C LYS A 179 -11.54 -3.08 -0.90
N GLU A 180 -11.87 -3.87 0.12
CA GLU A 180 -11.28 -3.81 1.45
C GLU A 180 -9.77 -4.03 1.39
N TYR A 181 -9.34 -5.07 0.67
CA TYR A 181 -7.92 -5.40 0.56
C TYR A 181 -7.15 -4.39 -0.28
N LEU A 182 -7.75 -3.86 -1.36
CA LEU A 182 -7.16 -2.75 -2.13
C LEU A 182 -6.98 -1.51 -1.26
N ASN A 183 -7.95 -1.19 -0.41
CA ASN A 183 -7.86 -0.06 0.52
C ASN A 183 -6.74 -0.29 1.55
N GLU A 184 -6.61 -1.51 2.11
CA GLU A 184 -5.51 -1.88 3.01
C GLU A 184 -4.14 -1.70 2.34
N ILE A 185 -3.99 -2.12 1.08
CA ILE A 185 -2.76 -1.93 0.30
C ILE A 185 -2.46 -0.43 0.14
N LEU A 186 -3.44 0.36 -0.29
CA LEU A 186 -3.26 1.79 -0.51
C LEU A 186 -2.83 2.49 0.78
N MET A 187 -3.51 2.21 1.89
CA MET A 187 -3.15 2.79 3.19
C MET A 187 -1.75 2.37 3.66
N TYR A 188 -1.39 1.09 3.48
CA TYR A 188 -0.09 0.58 3.89
C TYR A 188 1.07 1.28 3.17
N PHE A 189 0.94 1.48 1.85
CA PHE A 189 1.95 2.18 1.05
C PHE A 189 1.73 3.71 0.98
N ASN A 190 0.81 4.27 1.78
CA ASN A 190 0.39 5.67 1.75
C ASN A 190 -0.08 6.15 0.34
N LEU A 191 -0.62 5.27 -0.48
CA LEU A 191 -1.19 5.59 -1.79
C LEU A 191 -2.67 5.96 -1.72
N ASP A 192 -3.26 6.01 -0.52
CA ASP A 192 -4.61 6.52 -0.32
C ASP A 192 -4.68 8.03 -0.59
N ASP A 193 -5.81 8.48 -1.10
CA ASP A 193 -6.16 9.89 -1.29
C ASP A 193 -7.62 10.10 -0.84
N GLU A 194 -8.10 11.34 -0.87
CA GLU A 194 -9.47 11.72 -0.48
C GLU A 194 -10.56 10.90 -1.20
N ALA A 195 -10.33 10.47 -2.44
CA ALA A 195 -11.31 9.76 -3.26
C ALA A 195 -11.16 8.23 -3.20
N SER A 196 -9.97 7.73 -2.92
CA SER A 196 -9.59 6.33 -3.14
C SER A 196 -10.47 5.31 -2.40
N LEU A 197 -11.01 5.63 -1.23
CA LEU A 197 -11.81 4.68 -0.45
C LEU A 197 -13.31 4.71 -0.81
N ILE A 198 -13.79 5.79 -1.43
CA ILE A 198 -15.17 5.90 -1.91
C ILE A 198 -15.31 5.35 -3.34
N GLU A 199 -14.27 5.47 -4.16
CA GLU A 199 -14.26 4.99 -5.54
C GLU A 199 -14.41 3.47 -5.68
N GLU A 200 -14.77 3.05 -6.89
CA GLU A 200 -14.90 1.64 -7.24
C GLU A 200 -13.52 0.95 -7.31
N PRO A 201 -13.41 -0.34 -6.95
CA PRO A 201 -12.15 -1.07 -6.87
C PRO A 201 -11.23 -0.98 -8.10
N ILE A 202 -11.82 -0.78 -9.28
CA ILE A 202 -11.06 -0.64 -10.52
C ILE A 202 -10.12 0.56 -10.50
N TYR A 203 -10.51 1.70 -9.93
CA TYR A 203 -9.65 2.88 -9.86
C TYR A 203 -8.49 2.68 -8.90
N ASN A 204 -8.70 1.93 -7.81
CA ASN A 204 -7.63 1.57 -6.88
C ASN A 204 -6.62 0.62 -7.51
N GLN A 205 -7.05 -0.32 -8.36
CA GLN A 205 -6.10 -1.10 -9.16
C GLN A 205 -5.26 -0.21 -10.08
N LEU A 206 -5.87 0.78 -10.75
CA LEU A 206 -5.15 1.71 -11.61
C LEU A 206 -4.12 2.55 -10.85
N ARG A 207 -4.43 2.98 -9.61
CA ARG A 207 -3.47 3.65 -8.71
C ARG A 207 -2.25 2.75 -8.46
N LEU A 208 -2.48 1.48 -8.12
CA LEU A 208 -1.40 0.52 -7.86
C LEU A 208 -0.56 0.22 -9.11
N ILE A 209 -1.20 0.06 -10.27
CA ILE A 209 -0.50 -0.17 -11.55
C ILE A 209 0.34 1.05 -11.93
N LYS A 210 -0.21 2.26 -11.76
CA LYS A 210 0.53 3.52 -11.98
C LYS A 210 1.76 3.57 -11.07
N TRP A 211 1.59 3.34 -9.77
CA TRP A 211 2.68 3.33 -8.81
C TRP A 211 3.76 2.30 -9.16
N LYS A 212 3.38 1.07 -9.50
CA LYS A 212 4.29 0.04 -10.01
C LYS A 212 5.12 0.52 -11.20
N ASN A 213 4.50 1.21 -12.15
CA ASN A 213 5.14 1.64 -13.40
C ASN A 213 6.01 2.90 -13.26
N GLU A 214 5.78 3.69 -12.20
CA GLU A 214 6.61 4.83 -11.82
C GLU A 214 7.86 4.42 -11.02
N ASP A 215 7.91 3.19 -10.54
CA ASP A 215 9.00 2.66 -9.74
C ASP A 215 10.04 1.89 -10.56
N ASP A 216 11.32 2.27 -10.48
CA ASP A 216 12.37 1.71 -11.34
C ASP A 216 12.59 0.19 -11.15
N VAL A 217 12.35 -0.34 -9.95
CA VAL A 217 12.53 -1.77 -9.65
C VAL A 217 11.30 -2.57 -10.09
N MET A 218 10.09 -2.06 -9.88
CA MET A 218 8.84 -2.77 -10.18
C MET A 218 8.33 -2.57 -11.61
N LYS A 219 8.75 -1.51 -12.30
CA LYS A 219 8.36 -1.22 -13.68
C LYS A 219 8.53 -2.43 -14.62
N PRO A 220 9.66 -3.18 -14.62
CA PRO A 220 9.81 -4.36 -15.48
C PRO A 220 9.00 -5.59 -15.05
N TRP A 221 8.34 -5.59 -13.89
CA TRP A 221 7.61 -6.76 -13.42
C TRP A 221 6.29 -6.93 -14.19
N SER A 222 5.84 -8.16 -14.39
CA SER A 222 4.46 -8.43 -14.79
C SER A 222 3.50 -8.03 -13.67
N LEU A 223 2.23 -7.78 -14.00
CA LEU A 223 1.21 -7.51 -12.98
C LEU A 223 1.04 -8.68 -12.00
N MET A 224 1.22 -9.90 -12.50
CA MET A 224 1.19 -11.11 -11.66
C MET A 224 2.33 -11.12 -10.63
N LYS A 225 3.57 -10.82 -11.04
CA LYS A 225 4.71 -10.73 -10.12
C LYS A 225 4.51 -9.60 -9.11
N PHE A 226 3.99 -8.46 -9.56
CA PHE A 226 3.67 -7.35 -8.68
C PHE A 226 2.58 -7.71 -7.66
N ALA A 227 1.50 -8.39 -8.06
CA ALA A 227 0.47 -8.88 -7.13
C ALA A 227 1.05 -9.86 -6.09
N MET A 228 1.98 -10.74 -6.50
CA MET A 228 2.68 -11.64 -5.58
C MET A 228 3.54 -10.88 -4.56
N PHE A 229 4.27 -9.86 -5.00
CA PHE A 229 5.04 -8.99 -4.09
C PHE A 229 4.14 -8.35 -3.04
N ILE A 230 3.03 -7.73 -3.46
CA ILE A 230 2.08 -7.07 -2.55
C ILE A 230 1.53 -8.06 -1.52
N ASN A 231 1.14 -9.26 -1.96
CA ASN A 231 0.61 -10.29 -1.08
C ASN A 231 1.67 -10.79 -0.09
N ASP A 232 2.90 -11.08 -0.55
CA ASP A 232 3.99 -11.58 0.30
C ASP A 232 4.40 -10.52 1.35
N GLU A 233 4.45 -9.25 0.93
CA GLU A 233 4.77 -8.09 1.77
C GLU A 233 3.71 -7.87 2.86
N LEU A 234 2.44 -7.74 2.46
CA LEU A 234 1.35 -7.55 3.41
C LEU A 234 1.14 -8.78 4.30
N TYR A 235 1.33 -10.00 3.79
CA TYR A 235 1.24 -11.19 4.62
C TYR A 235 2.29 -11.19 5.73
N THR A 236 3.53 -10.86 5.38
CA THR A 236 4.64 -10.71 6.34
C THR A 236 4.32 -9.64 7.39
N TYR A 237 3.70 -8.54 6.97
CA TYR A 237 3.39 -7.41 7.84
C TYR A 237 2.12 -7.60 8.72
N LEU A 238 1.04 -8.17 8.16
CA LEU A 238 -0.26 -8.31 8.83
C LEU A 238 -0.43 -9.63 9.57
N TYR A 239 0.14 -10.73 9.06
CA TYR A 239 -0.24 -12.09 9.46
C TYR A 239 0.91 -12.98 9.94
N ASN A 240 2.17 -12.48 9.99
CA ASN A 240 3.26 -13.20 10.65
C ASN A 240 3.10 -13.12 12.19
N THR A 241 2.10 -13.85 12.69
CA THR A 241 1.64 -13.89 14.07
C THR A 241 2.39 -14.94 14.86
N SER A 242 3.46 -14.51 15.52
CA SER A 242 3.93 -15.10 16.77
C SER A 242 3.99 -14.01 17.85
N LEU A 243 2.95 -13.17 18.01
CA LEU A 243 3.10 -11.90 18.73
C LEU A 243 1.94 -11.61 19.68
N ASN A 244 2.25 -11.64 20.98
CA ASN A 244 1.37 -11.22 22.07
C ASN A 244 1.45 -9.70 22.35
N ASN A 245 2.29 -8.94 21.63
CA ASN A 245 2.52 -7.51 21.87
C ASN A 245 1.95 -6.64 20.74
N GLU A 246 1.22 -5.58 21.08
CA GLU A 246 0.68 -4.59 20.13
C GLU A 246 1.75 -3.82 19.33
N GLU A 247 2.96 -3.61 19.91
CA GLU A 247 4.07 -2.93 19.24
C GLU A 247 4.64 -3.70 18.05
N ASP A 248 4.41 -5.01 17.98
CA ASP A 248 4.89 -5.85 16.89
C ASP A 248 3.86 -6.02 15.77
N LYS A 249 2.65 -5.43 15.93
CA LYS A 249 1.62 -5.40 14.89
C LYS A 249 1.82 -4.20 13.97
N ALA A 250 1.43 -4.39 12.71
CA ALA A 250 1.15 -3.34 11.76
C ALA A 250 0.35 -2.17 12.37
N PRO A 251 0.85 -0.91 12.38
CA PRO A 251 0.00 0.24 12.67
C PRO A 251 -1.21 0.28 11.74
N LYS A 252 -2.38 0.53 12.34
CA LYS A 252 -3.62 0.80 11.64
C LYS A 252 -3.85 2.30 11.68
N PHE A 253 -3.82 2.93 10.52
CA PHE A 253 -4.08 4.36 10.39
C PHE A 253 -5.55 4.60 10.03
N PRO A 254 -6.13 5.75 10.42
CA PRO A 254 -7.39 6.19 9.86
C PRO A 254 -7.21 6.54 8.38
N GLU A 255 -8.29 6.47 7.62
CA GLU A 255 -8.34 6.81 6.18
C GLU A 255 -7.95 8.26 5.95
N ILE A 256 -7.11 8.55 4.96
CA ILE A 256 -6.56 9.90 4.79
C ILE A 256 -7.64 10.95 4.50
N GLY A 257 -8.62 10.62 3.66
CA GLY A 257 -9.75 11.50 3.31
C GLY A 257 -10.75 11.75 4.45
N LYS A 258 -10.59 11.08 5.59
CA LYS A 258 -11.41 11.31 6.80
C LYS A 258 -10.63 12.06 7.88
N LEU A 259 -9.35 12.35 7.65
CA LEU A 259 -8.57 13.09 8.61
C LEU A 259 -9.00 14.55 8.62
N ASN A 260 -8.96 15.13 9.82
CA ASN A 260 -9.09 16.55 10.04
C ASN A 260 -7.88 16.99 10.87
N PRO A 261 -6.68 17.06 10.25
CA PRO A 261 -5.47 17.44 10.96
C PRO A 261 -5.60 18.88 11.46
N SER A 262 -5.10 19.13 12.67
CA SER A 262 -5.14 20.47 13.25
C SER A 262 -3.74 20.99 13.51
N PHE A 263 -3.52 22.24 13.11
CA PHE A 263 -2.29 22.95 13.44
C PHE A 263 -2.42 23.57 14.82
N ILE A 264 -1.53 23.21 15.73
CA ILE A 264 -1.58 23.65 17.11
C ILE A 264 -0.81 24.97 17.26
N THR A 265 -1.52 26.01 17.64
CA THR A 265 -0.96 27.30 18.04
C THR A 265 -0.79 27.38 19.56
N GLY A 266 0.18 28.15 20.04
CA GLY A 266 0.36 28.42 21.48
C GLY A 266 1.14 27.34 22.24
N LEU A 267 1.83 26.45 21.53
CA LEU A 267 2.89 25.62 22.10
C LEU A 267 4.24 26.26 21.81
N GLU A 268 5.10 26.30 22.83
CA GLU A 268 6.47 26.78 22.75
C GLU A 268 7.41 25.74 23.36
N ILE A 269 8.66 25.76 22.91
CA ILE A 269 9.71 24.96 23.54
C ILE A 269 9.98 25.51 24.93
N ASP A 270 9.88 24.65 25.94
CA ASP A 270 10.18 25.00 27.33
C ASP A 270 11.67 25.34 27.47
N LYS A 271 11.96 26.62 27.69
CA LYS A 271 13.34 27.14 27.83
C LYS A 271 14.00 26.70 29.13
N ASP A 272 13.19 26.30 30.12
CA ASP A 272 13.65 25.85 31.44
C ASP A 272 13.79 24.32 31.51
N PHE A 273 13.63 23.61 30.38
CA PHE A 273 13.79 22.17 30.30
C PHE A 273 15.22 21.75 30.68
N ILE A 274 15.35 21.07 31.82
CA ILE A 274 16.60 20.50 32.32
C ILE A 274 16.49 18.97 32.27
N ILE A 275 17.44 18.31 31.62
CA ILE A 275 17.53 16.85 31.63
C ILE A 275 17.94 16.40 33.04
N PRO A 276 17.16 15.53 33.72
CA PRO A 276 17.57 14.97 35.00
C PRO A 276 18.89 14.24 34.86
N ASP A 277 19.85 14.58 35.72
CA ASP A 277 21.18 13.96 35.75
C ASP A 277 21.02 12.43 35.79
N LYS A 278 21.55 11.72 34.79
CA LYS A 278 21.37 10.27 34.61
C LYS A 278 22.03 9.53 35.78
N LYS A 279 21.34 9.36 36.91
CA LYS A 279 21.63 8.26 37.83
C LYS A 279 21.55 6.99 36.99
N ARG A 280 22.69 6.33 36.77
CA ARG A 280 22.85 5.04 36.09
C ARG A 280 21.71 4.10 36.52
N ARG A 281 20.61 4.10 35.78
CA ARG A 281 19.61 3.03 35.89
C ARG A 281 20.32 1.82 35.31
N SER A 282 20.50 0.86 36.20
CA SER A 282 21.02 -0.47 35.94
C SER A 282 20.52 -1.00 34.61
N SER A 283 21.41 -1.73 33.95
CA SER A 283 21.16 -2.60 32.80
C SER A 283 19.90 -3.44 33.00
N LEU A 284 18.74 -2.84 32.71
CA LEU A 284 17.49 -3.55 32.55
C LEU A 284 17.66 -4.32 31.25
N LEU A 285 17.98 -5.61 31.43
CA LEU A 285 17.84 -6.70 30.49
C LEU A 285 17.23 -6.21 29.19
N LEU A 286 18.09 -6.01 28.18
CA LEU A 286 17.68 -5.90 26.79
C LEU A 286 16.94 -7.20 26.47
N LYS A 287 15.65 -7.26 26.79
CA LYS A 287 14.72 -8.18 26.14
C LYS A 287 15.06 -8.07 24.67
N LYS A 288 15.33 -9.20 24.03
CA LYS A 288 15.67 -9.33 22.62
C LYS A 288 14.50 -8.78 21.81
N LYS A 289 14.36 -7.46 21.76
CA LYS A 289 13.30 -6.73 21.09
C LYS A 289 13.56 -6.91 19.60
N ASN A 290 12.53 -7.20 18.84
CA ASN A 290 12.68 -7.40 17.42
C ASN A 290 12.88 -6.03 16.75
N TYR A 291 14.14 -5.60 16.67
CA TYR A 291 14.53 -4.27 16.19
C TYR A 291 14.03 -3.99 14.76
N GLU A 292 13.99 -5.01 13.90
CA GLU A 292 13.48 -4.87 12.53
C GLU A 292 12.01 -4.48 12.54
N LYS A 293 11.16 -5.21 13.29
CA LYS A 293 9.71 -4.92 13.36
C LYS A 293 9.43 -3.53 13.95
N LEU A 294 10.18 -3.14 14.99
CA LEU A 294 10.06 -1.81 15.58
C LEU A 294 10.44 -0.71 14.57
N ASN A 295 11.52 -0.92 13.80
CA ASN A 295 11.93 0.01 12.77
C ASN A 295 10.89 0.14 11.65
N LEU A 296 10.30 -0.98 11.19
CA LEU A 296 9.20 -0.97 10.22
C LEU A 296 8.00 -0.18 10.72
N ARG A 297 7.60 -0.40 11.97
CA ARG A 297 6.47 0.30 12.60
C ARG A 297 6.75 1.80 12.73
N ASN A 298 7.93 2.18 13.23
CA ASN A 298 8.32 3.58 13.37
C ASN A 298 8.39 4.27 12.01
N LYS A 299 8.89 3.55 11.00
CA LYS A 299 8.88 4.03 9.62
C LYS A 299 7.47 4.28 9.12
N ALA A 300 6.56 3.32 9.27
CA ALA A 300 5.17 3.50 8.85
C ALA A 300 4.51 4.70 9.55
N ILE A 301 4.84 4.97 10.82
CA ILE A 301 4.39 6.17 11.56
C ILE A 301 4.99 7.45 10.98
N GLY A 302 6.29 7.45 10.64
CA GLY A 302 6.99 8.54 9.96
C GLY A 302 6.33 8.88 8.63
N ASP A 303 6.28 7.90 7.73
CA ASP A 303 5.69 8.02 6.39
C ASP A 303 4.23 8.51 6.49
N ARG A 304 3.44 8.02 7.46
CA ARG A 304 2.06 8.51 7.62
C ARG A 304 2.01 9.98 8.04
N GLY A 305 2.87 10.41 8.96
CA GLY A 305 2.90 11.81 9.36
C GLY A 305 3.38 12.74 8.25
N GLU A 306 4.32 12.30 7.42
CA GLU A 306 4.70 13.03 6.19
C GLU A 306 3.49 13.20 5.26
N HIS A 307 2.68 12.16 5.08
CA HIS A 307 1.45 12.26 4.29
C HIS A 307 0.45 13.27 4.86
N VAL A 308 0.26 13.25 6.18
CA VAL A 308 -0.63 14.18 6.89
C VAL A 308 -0.18 15.62 6.70
N VAL A 309 1.13 15.89 6.79
CA VAL A 309 1.66 17.25 6.58
C VAL A 309 1.52 17.68 5.12
N GLU A 310 1.75 16.80 4.15
CA GLU A 310 1.59 17.14 2.73
C GLU A 310 0.16 17.62 2.42
N ILE A 311 -0.84 16.93 2.96
CA ILE A 311 -2.25 17.29 2.79
C ILE A 311 -2.56 18.60 3.50
N TRP A 312 -2.15 18.73 4.76
CA TRP A 312 -2.35 19.96 5.52
C TRP A 312 -1.78 21.18 4.81
N GLU A 313 -0.55 21.10 4.28
CA GLU A 313 0.07 22.21 3.55
C GLU A 313 -0.71 22.59 2.28
N LYS A 314 -1.22 21.59 1.54
CA LYS A 314 -2.04 21.83 0.34
C LYS A 314 -3.36 22.50 0.70
N GLU A 315 -4.06 21.99 1.71
CA GLU A 315 -5.33 22.53 2.19
C GLU A 315 -5.14 23.96 2.71
N TYR A 316 -4.15 24.19 3.57
CA TYR A 316 -3.82 25.51 4.09
C TYR A 316 -3.59 26.54 2.97
N LEU A 317 -2.83 26.16 1.94
CA LEU A 317 -2.60 27.03 0.79
C LEU A 317 -3.87 27.30 -0.02
N ILE A 318 -4.74 26.29 -0.22
CA ILE A 318 -6.02 26.45 -0.93
C ILE A 318 -6.96 27.38 -0.15
N GLU A 319 -7.13 27.14 1.15
CA GLU A 319 -7.99 27.93 2.04
C GLU A 319 -7.54 29.39 2.12
N ASN A 320 -6.24 29.65 2.01
CA ASN A 320 -5.66 30.99 1.97
C ASN A 320 -5.52 31.55 0.54
N GLY A 321 -6.27 31.03 -0.44
CA GLY A 321 -6.39 31.60 -1.77
C GLY A 321 -5.20 31.37 -2.70
N ARG A 322 -4.35 30.38 -2.40
CA ARG A 322 -3.14 30.02 -3.17
C ARG A 322 -3.18 28.57 -3.72
N PRO A 323 -4.22 28.17 -4.48
CA PRO A 323 -4.26 26.85 -5.12
C PRO A 323 -3.13 26.66 -6.15
N ASP A 324 -2.55 27.74 -6.65
CA ASP A 324 -1.37 27.72 -7.52
C ASP A 324 -0.11 27.21 -6.80
N LEU A 325 0.02 27.48 -5.49
CA LEU A 325 1.10 26.99 -4.66
C LEU A 325 0.82 25.60 -4.10
N ALA A 326 -0.44 25.30 -3.74
CA ALA A 326 -0.83 23.97 -3.29
C ALA A 326 -0.43 22.89 -4.31
N LYS A 327 -0.62 23.15 -5.60
CA LYS A 327 -0.18 22.26 -6.70
C LYS A 327 1.34 22.04 -6.78
N LYS A 328 2.14 22.91 -6.14
CA LYS A 328 3.60 22.85 -6.10
C LYS A 328 4.14 22.19 -4.84
N VAL A 329 3.30 21.87 -3.85
CA VAL A 329 3.68 21.11 -2.66
C VAL A 329 4.11 19.71 -3.10
N LYS A 330 5.24 19.23 -2.57
CA LYS A 330 5.79 17.91 -2.91
C LYS A 330 6.32 17.21 -1.68
N TRP A 331 5.83 15.99 -1.45
CA TRP A 331 6.52 15.02 -0.60
C TRP A 331 7.72 14.43 -1.34
N VAL A 332 8.91 14.94 -1.02
CA VAL A 332 10.16 14.61 -1.73
C VAL A 332 10.85 13.36 -1.18
N ALA A 333 10.70 13.05 0.11
CA ALA A 333 11.29 11.86 0.74
C ALA A 333 10.84 10.53 0.08
N ARG A 334 9.64 10.47 -0.51
CA ARG A 334 9.19 9.31 -1.32
C ARG A 334 10.10 8.97 -2.48
N LYS A 335 10.71 9.98 -3.10
CA LYS A 335 11.54 9.84 -4.30
C LYS A 335 13.02 9.91 -3.99
N ASN A 336 13.38 10.74 -3.01
CA ASN A 336 14.76 10.99 -2.67
C ASN A 336 14.89 11.40 -1.21
N ASP A 337 15.35 10.48 -0.36
CA ASP A 337 15.65 10.69 1.05
C ASP A 337 16.96 11.49 1.27
N SER A 338 17.73 11.75 0.20
CA SER A 338 19.02 12.44 0.30
C SER A 338 18.94 13.97 0.24
N LEU A 339 17.77 14.56 0.54
CA LEU A 339 17.59 16.02 0.57
C LEU A 339 17.66 16.63 1.98
N GLY A 340 17.45 15.81 3.02
CA GLY A 340 17.51 16.23 4.43
C GLY A 340 16.30 17.07 4.87
N TYR A 341 15.17 16.87 4.19
CA TYR A 341 13.83 17.33 4.54
C TYR A 341 12.80 16.49 3.76
N ASP A 342 11.60 16.34 4.30
CA ASP A 342 10.58 15.44 3.75
C ASP A 342 9.67 16.12 2.71
N ILE A 343 9.32 17.40 2.94
CA ILE A 343 8.32 18.12 2.16
C ILE A 343 8.86 19.47 1.71
N VAL A 344 8.65 19.79 0.43
CA VAL A 344 8.79 21.14 -0.10
C VAL A 344 7.41 21.77 -0.19
N SER A 345 7.22 22.87 0.53
CA SER A 345 6.01 23.69 0.50
C SER A 345 6.35 25.15 0.21
N TRP A 346 5.36 26.03 0.36
CA TRP A 346 5.44 27.43 0.05
C TRP A 346 4.73 28.26 1.11
N THR A 347 5.29 29.41 1.40
CA THR A 347 4.61 30.44 2.20
C THR A 347 3.61 31.20 1.34
N LEU A 348 2.68 31.93 1.98
CA LEU A 348 1.70 32.76 1.26
C LEU A 348 2.34 33.87 0.43
N ASP A 349 3.54 34.33 0.81
CA ASP A 349 4.37 35.28 0.03
C ASP A 349 5.26 34.59 -1.03
N ASN A 350 4.97 33.33 -1.38
CA ASN A 350 5.64 32.59 -2.46
C ASN A 350 7.15 32.34 -2.23
N LYS A 351 7.57 32.22 -0.96
CA LYS A 351 8.90 31.70 -0.62
C LYS A 351 8.82 30.20 -0.41
N LYS A 352 9.89 29.49 -0.79
CA LYS A 352 9.98 28.06 -0.50
C LYS A 352 10.10 27.84 1.01
N LYS A 353 9.50 26.74 1.45
CA LYS A 353 9.53 26.23 2.83
C LYS A 353 9.98 24.78 2.79
N TYR A 354 10.94 24.43 3.63
CA TYR A 354 11.54 23.10 3.69
C TYR A 354 11.14 22.47 5.03
N ILE A 355 10.36 21.40 4.98
CA ILE A 355 9.73 20.83 6.15
C ILE A 355 10.30 19.43 6.40
N GLU A 356 10.90 19.27 7.58
CA GLU A 356 11.25 17.98 8.15
C GLU A 356 10.12 17.53 9.08
N VAL A 357 9.66 16.30 8.96
CA VAL A 357 8.50 15.79 9.68
C VAL A 357 8.95 14.75 10.70
N LYS A 358 8.55 14.93 11.96
CA LYS A 358 8.81 13.97 13.03
C LYS A 358 7.48 13.53 13.65
N SER A 359 7.22 12.24 13.63
CA SER A 359 5.88 11.69 13.90
C SER A 359 5.86 10.75 15.10
N THR A 360 4.77 10.76 15.87
CA THR A 360 4.57 9.87 17.01
C THR A 360 3.12 9.42 17.17
N SER A 361 2.93 8.24 17.79
CA SER A 361 1.61 7.77 18.20
C SER A 361 1.16 8.32 19.57
N LYS A 362 2.02 9.06 20.27
CA LYS A 362 1.66 9.67 21.56
C LYS A 362 0.65 10.80 21.35
N MET A 363 -0.27 10.99 22.31
CA MET A 363 -1.27 12.08 22.25
C MET A 363 -0.73 13.45 22.71
N LYS A 364 0.45 13.49 23.33
CA LYS A 364 1.05 14.72 23.88
C LYS A 364 2.19 15.19 22.96
N ALA A 365 2.30 16.50 22.83
CA ALA A 365 3.45 17.17 22.22
C ALA A 365 4.64 17.11 23.20
N ASP A 366 5.40 16.02 23.13
CA ASP A 366 6.62 15.80 23.91
C ASP A 366 7.73 15.33 22.95
N PRO A 367 8.35 16.27 22.21
CA PRO A 367 9.27 15.93 21.14
C PRO A 367 10.51 15.20 21.67
N ASN A 368 10.63 13.94 21.28
CA ASN A 368 11.82 13.14 21.48
C ASN A 368 12.02 12.30 20.22
N PHE A 369 12.89 12.78 19.35
CA PHE A 369 13.11 12.24 18.01
C PHE A 369 14.60 12.25 17.67
N PHE A 370 14.97 11.44 16.68
CA PHE A 370 16.30 11.44 16.11
C PHE A 370 16.32 12.33 14.86
N ILE A 371 17.45 13.00 14.64
CA ILE A 371 17.74 13.76 13.43
C ILE A 371 19.07 13.27 12.86
N THR A 372 19.16 13.12 11.55
CA THR A 372 20.44 12.74 10.92
C THR A 372 21.41 13.93 10.89
N ALA A 373 22.71 13.64 10.80
CA ALA A 373 23.71 14.71 10.67
C ALA A 373 23.49 15.55 9.40
N PHE A 374 22.90 14.96 8.36
CA PHE A 374 22.60 15.65 7.11
C PHE A 374 21.36 16.56 7.25
N GLU A 375 20.25 16.06 7.81
CA GLU A 375 19.09 16.90 8.19
C GLU A 375 19.52 18.10 9.05
N LEU A 376 20.36 17.87 10.06
CA LEU A 376 20.87 18.95 10.91
C LEU A 376 21.67 19.99 10.11
N SER A 377 22.54 19.55 9.20
CA SER A 377 23.30 20.47 8.34
C SER A 377 22.41 21.29 7.38
N GLN A 378 21.29 20.71 6.93
CA GLN A 378 20.31 21.40 6.10
C GLN A 378 19.54 22.45 6.91
N ALA A 379 19.20 22.13 8.16
CA ALA A 379 18.60 23.09 9.09
C ALA A 379 19.51 24.31 9.36
N GLU A 380 20.82 24.14 9.34
CA GLU A 380 21.78 25.25 9.51
C GLU A 380 21.94 26.10 8.24
N THR A 381 21.69 25.52 7.06
CA THR A 381 22.00 26.14 5.76
C THR A 381 20.79 26.77 5.06
N LEU A 382 19.63 26.13 5.14
CA LEU A 382 18.44 26.53 4.37
C LEU A 382 17.64 27.63 5.10
N SER A 383 17.42 28.75 4.40
CA SER A 383 16.43 29.74 4.82
C SER A 383 15.03 29.15 4.72
N ASN A 384 14.21 29.27 5.78
CA ASN A 384 12.86 28.68 5.91
C ASN A 384 12.82 27.15 6.04
N TYR A 385 13.81 26.58 6.74
CA TYR A 385 13.71 25.22 7.27
C TYR A 385 12.85 25.20 8.55
N CYS A 386 11.97 24.22 8.70
CA CYS A 386 11.19 24.01 9.92
C CYS A 386 10.96 22.52 10.20
N ILE A 387 10.74 22.19 11.47
CA ILE A 387 10.35 20.84 11.89
C ILE A 387 8.87 20.83 12.24
N TYR A 388 8.13 19.93 11.61
CA TYR A 388 6.72 19.68 11.91
C TYR A 388 6.63 18.43 12.78
N TYR A 389 6.27 18.61 14.04
CA TYR A 389 6.06 17.51 14.98
C TYR A 389 4.61 17.06 14.92
N VAL A 390 4.38 15.87 14.38
CA VAL A 390 3.05 15.27 14.22
C VAL A 390 2.81 14.27 15.34
N PHE A 391 1.72 14.44 16.08
CA PHE A 391 1.36 13.57 17.18
C PHE A 391 -0.10 13.15 17.12
N ASP A 392 -0.45 12.10 17.86
CA ASP A 392 -1.75 11.44 17.80
C ASP A 392 -2.08 10.83 16.41
N ILE A 393 -1.08 10.26 15.73
CA ILE A 393 -1.17 9.81 14.32
C ILE A 393 -2.22 8.71 14.04
N PHE A 394 -2.74 8.05 15.09
CA PHE A 394 -3.78 7.02 14.94
C PHE A 394 -5.21 7.56 15.09
N SER A 395 -5.38 8.84 15.40
CA SER A 395 -6.71 9.46 15.52
C SER A 395 -7.16 10.08 14.19
N LEU A 396 -8.46 10.37 14.07
CA LEU A 396 -9.01 11.12 12.94
C LEU A 396 -8.58 12.59 12.93
N SER A 397 -7.95 13.09 14.00
CA SER A 397 -7.54 14.48 14.15
C SER A 397 -6.10 14.56 14.65
N PRO A 398 -5.13 14.07 13.87
CA PRO A 398 -3.73 14.19 14.24
C PRO A 398 -3.36 15.67 14.36
N LYS A 399 -2.39 15.95 15.22
CA LYS A 399 -2.02 17.32 15.57
C LYS A 399 -0.63 17.62 15.04
N ILE A 400 -0.50 18.79 14.42
CA ILE A 400 0.76 19.27 13.86
C ILE A 400 1.23 20.45 14.70
N TRP A 401 2.44 20.36 15.24
CA TRP A 401 3.11 21.48 15.88
C TRP A 401 4.32 21.89 15.06
N ASP A 402 4.33 23.13 14.56
CA ASP A 402 5.49 23.74 13.93
C ASP A 402 6.47 24.22 15.01
N LEU A 403 7.60 23.51 15.11
CA LEU A 403 8.68 23.83 16.02
C LEU A 403 9.58 24.96 15.49
N GLY A 404 9.33 25.47 14.29
CA GLY A 404 10.26 26.29 13.55
C GLY A 404 11.59 25.56 13.33
N ASN A 405 12.68 26.31 13.33
CA ASN A 405 14.03 25.76 13.36
C ASN A 405 14.61 25.83 14.78
N PRO A 406 14.60 24.75 15.57
CA PRO A 406 15.13 24.76 16.92
C PRO A 406 16.65 24.80 17.00
N PHE A 407 17.36 24.70 15.87
CA PHE A 407 18.81 24.53 15.82
C PHE A 407 19.56 25.78 15.38
N SER A 408 18.93 26.68 14.62
CA SER A 408 19.57 27.87 14.06
C SER A 408 18.66 29.11 14.19
N PRO A 409 18.91 29.99 15.20
CA PRO A 409 19.83 29.79 16.32
C PRO A 409 19.34 28.70 17.28
N LYS A 410 20.26 28.01 17.95
CA LYS A 410 19.92 26.94 18.89
C LYS A 410 19.04 27.46 20.02
N ASN A 411 17.88 26.83 20.22
CA ASN A 411 17.00 27.12 21.34
C ASN A 411 17.58 26.57 22.66
N VAL A 412 17.52 27.35 23.74
CA VAL A 412 18.09 27.01 25.06
C VAL A 412 17.46 25.73 25.64
N GLY A 413 16.17 25.49 25.39
CA GLY A 413 15.45 24.30 25.86
C GLY A 413 15.72 23.03 25.06
N VAL A 414 16.62 23.07 24.08
CA VAL A 414 16.89 21.95 23.16
C VAL A 414 18.25 21.32 23.46
N ASP A 415 18.22 20.08 23.94
CA ASP A 415 19.41 19.23 24.05
C ASP A 415 19.62 18.40 22.78
N ILE A 416 20.87 18.30 22.34
CA ILE A 416 21.27 17.47 21.19
C ILE A 416 22.43 16.60 21.65
N SER A 417 22.15 15.30 21.77
CA SER A 417 23.13 14.30 22.21
C SER A 417 23.47 13.36 21.04
N PRO A 418 24.75 13.08 20.75
CA PRO A 418 25.14 12.15 19.69
C PRO A 418 24.72 10.71 20.03
N THR A 419 24.14 10.02 19.05
CA THR A 419 23.58 8.65 19.22
C THR A 419 24.34 7.60 18.41
N ALA A 420 24.90 7.98 17.26
CA ALA A 420 25.72 7.13 16.40
C ALA A 420 26.93 7.91 15.87
N TYR A 421 28.06 7.23 15.73
CA TYR A 421 29.30 7.80 15.19
C TYR A 421 29.72 7.05 13.94
N LYS A 422 30.01 7.77 12.85
CA LYS A 422 30.64 7.20 11.66
C LYS A 422 32.16 7.25 11.81
N ILE A 423 32.79 6.09 11.80
CA ILE A 423 34.25 5.97 11.83
C ILE A 423 34.75 5.74 10.39
N SER A 424 35.72 6.53 9.95
CA SER A 424 36.37 6.37 8.64
C SER A 424 37.87 6.29 8.83
N MET A 425 38.50 5.24 8.28
CA MET A 425 39.94 5.03 8.33
C MET A 425 40.44 4.54 6.97
N ARG A 426 41.66 4.92 6.60
CA ARG A 426 42.33 4.43 5.39
C ARG A 426 43.52 3.57 5.79
N ALA A 427 43.61 2.37 5.23
CA ALA A 427 44.80 1.54 5.39
C ALA A 427 45.94 2.10 4.55
N LYS A 428 47.14 2.22 5.13
CA LYS A 428 48.38 2.46 4.40
C LYS A 428 49.22 1.19 4.45
N LYS A 429 49.67 0.70 3.30
CA LYS A 429 50.60 -0.42 3.22
C LYS A 429 51.95 0.04 3.77
N ILE A 430 52.47 -0.65 4.79
CA ILE A 430 53.85 -0.46 5.27
C ILE A 430 54.72 -1.31 4.33
N ILE A 431 55.68 -0.66 3.65
CA ILE A 431 56.65 -1.32 2.77
C ILE A 431 57.80 -1.82 3.62
#